data_AF-A0A3D0N2A8-F1
#
_entry.id   AF-A0A3D0N2A8-F1
#
_cell.length_a   1.000
_cell.length_b   1.000
_cell.length_c   1.000
_cell.angle_alpha   90.00
_cell.angle_beta   90.00
_cell.angle_gamma   90.00
#
_symmetry.space_group_name_H-M   'P 1'
#
loop_
_entity.id
_entity.type
_entity.pdbx_description
1 polymer ?
#
loop_
_entity_poly.entity_id
_entity_poly.type
_entity_poly.pdbx_seq_one_letter_code
_entity_poly.pdbx_strand_id
1 'polypeptide(L)'
;MTSQGEPLFAEPMRLVLTAGGQTHTLSGGEVAVGLQRDDRVEFTSTASAGAFTVSTSSWLEFDGVMQVNLTLTGAGTVDALAVEVPIAPDRALFLHEHSQWGTHEYLPIPPEAGWTRAKGWHAQTWIGDHQRGFTFVTEHPGDLMAPTESQIQYERTADALIFRANLIGQPTEIAGEMTWTLGLQASPGKPLPVDACRPSVQ
;
A
#
# COMPACT_ATOMS: atom_id res chain seq x y z
N MET A 1 -10.01 4.68 2.89
CA MET A 1 -10.22 3.29 3.36
C MET A 1 -10.59 3.35 4.84
N THR A 2 -11.64 2.63 5.25
CA THR A 2 -12.09 2.54 6.65
C THR A 2 -12.06 1.08 7.11
N SER A 3 -11.85 0.85 8.40
CA SER A 3 -11.94 -0.48 9.03
C SER A 3 -12.78 -0.37 10.30
N GLN A 4 -13.85 -1.17 10.37
CA GLN A 4 -14.88 -1.08 11.42
C GLN A 4 -15.51 0.31 11.55
N GLY A 5 -15.69 1.02 10.42
CA GLY A 5 -16.29 2.36 10.39
C GLY A 5 -15.33 3.52 10.71
N GLU A 6 -14.10 3.23 11.14
CA GLU A 6 -13.09 4.26 11.45
C GLU A 6 -12.09 4.44 10.29
N PRO A 7 -11.60 5.67 10.05
CA PRO A 7 -10.52 5.92 9.11
C PRO A 7 -9.23 5.20 9.52
N LEU A 8 -8.59 4.54 8.55
CA LEU A 8 -7.29 3.89 8.75
C LEU A 8 -6.11 4.80 8.34
N PHE A 9 -6.36 5.69 7.38
CA PHE A 9 -5.35 6.56 6.79
C PHE A 9 -5.58 8.01 7.22
N ALA A 10 -4.50 8.74 7.42
CA ALA A 10 -4.53 10.18 7.69
C ALA A 10 -4.96 10.97 6.44
N GLU A 11 -4.59 10.46 5.26
CA GLU A 11 -4.88 11.07 3.95
C GLU A 11 -5.18 9.97 2.91
N PRO A 12 -5.68 10.31 1.71
CA PRO A 12 -5.77 9.34 0.63
C PRO A 12 -4.41 8.73 0.25
N MET A 13 -4.41 7.46 -0.12
CA MET A 13 -3.27 6.85 -0.81
C MET A 13 -2.93 7.63 -2.08
N ARG A 14 -1.65 7.64 -2.43
CA ARG A 14 -1.17 8.42 -3.57
C ARG A 14 -0.09 7.68 -4.35
N LEU A 15 0.01 8.01 -5.63
CA LEU A 15 1.14 7.66 -6.46
C LEU A 15 2.02 8.89 -6.60
N VAL A 16 3.32 8.71 -6.43
CA VAL A 16 4.32 9.77 -6.60
C VAL A 16 5.21 9.39 -7.76
N LEU A 17 5.08 10.12 -8.87
CA LEU A 17 5.87 9.92 -10.09
C LEU A 17 6.82 11.08 -10.26
N THR A 18 8.11 10.79 -10.42
CA THR A 18 9.11 11.78 -10.78
C THR A 18 9.66 11.45 -12.16
N ALA A 19 9.61 12.41 -13.07
CA ALA A 19 10.19 12.30 -14.41
C ALA A 19 10.65 13.67 -14.91
N GLY A 20 11.83 13.73 -15.53
CA GLY A 20 12.35 14.97 -16.10
C GLY A 20 12.57 16.07 -15.05
N GLY A 21 12.89 15.68 -13.81
CA GLY A 21 13.05 16.62 -12.69
C GLY A 21 11.76 17.21 -12.14
N GLN A 22 10.58 16.75 -12.60
CA GLN A 22 9.28 17.14 -12.06
C GLN A 22 8.65 15.98 -11.29
N THR A 23 8.11 16.28 -10.11
CA THR A 23 7.35 15.32 -9.30
C THR A 23 5.85 15.62 -9.41
N HIS A 24 5.09 14.59 -9.78
CA HIS A 24 3.64 14.57 -9.86
C HIS A 24 3.10 13.69 -8.73
N THR A 25 2.21 14.24 -7.91
CA THR A 25 1.49 13.50 -6.88
C THR A 25 0.06 13.27 -7.34
N LEU A 26 -0.28 12.01 -7.59
CA LEU A 26 -1.61 11.60 -8.04
C LEU A 26 -2.37 11.03 -6.84
N SER A 27 -3.37 11.77 -6.38
CA SER A 27 -4.26 11.35 -5.31
C SER A 27 -5.66 11.87 -5.58
N GLY A 28 -6.66 11.00 -5.37
CA GLY A 28 -8.03 11.31 -5.76
C GLY A 28 -8.18 11.38 -7.29
N GLY A 29 -9.27 10.83 -7.78
CA GLY A 29 -9.57 10.79 -9.21
C GLY A 29 -11.00 10.32 -9.42
N GLU A 30 -11.51 10.56 -10.61
CA GLU A 30 -12.75 9.94 -11.02
C GLU A 30 -12.55 8.42 -11.13
N VAL A 31 -13.46 7.68 -10.50
CA VAL A 31 -13.46 6.23 -10.49
C VAL A 31 -14.69 5.80 -11.25
N ALA A 32 -14.48 5.11 -12.37
CA ALA A 32 -15.57 4.49 -13.10
C ALA A 32 -15.85 3.13 -12.46
N VAL A 33 -17.00 3.00 -11.81
CA VAL A 33 -17.48 1.73 -11.26
C VAL A 33 -18.04 0.89 -12.40
N GLY A 34 -17.47 -0.30 -12.58
CA GLY A 34 -17.88 -1.28 -13.58
C GLY A 34 -18.85 -2.30 -12.99
N LEU A 35 -18.45 -3.58 -13.03
CA LEU A 35 -19.25 -4.70 -12.53
C LEU A 35 -19.51 -4.55 -11.02
N GLN A 36 -20.76 -4.75 -10.62
CA GLN A 36 -21.18 -4.83 -9.22
C GLN A 36 -21.89 -6.15 -8.99
N ARG A 37 -21.41 -6.89 -7.99
CA ARG A 37 -21.97 -8.14 -7.48
C ARG A 37 -22.00 -8.09 -5.96
N ASP A 38 -22.75 -9.00 -5.36
CA ASP A 38 -22.90 -9.08 -3.90
C ASP A 38 -21.57 -9.28 -3.17
N ASP A 39 -20.59 -9.91 -3.83
CA ASP A 39 -19.29 -10.26 -3.29
C ASP A 39 -18.12 -9.45 -3.86
N ARG A 40 -18.32 -8.70 -4.95
CA ARG A 40 -17.23 -8.03 -5.69
C ARG A 40 -17.70 -6.78 -6.44
N VAL A 41 -16.88 -5.73 -6.36
CA VAL A 41 -17.02 -4.52 -7.18
C VAL A 41 -15.75 -4.30 -7.98
N GLU A 42 -15.89 -4.03 -9.27
CA GLU A 42 -14.78 -3.70 -10.17
C GLU A 42 -14.82 -2.22 -10.53
N PHE A 43 -13.64 -1.59 -10.63
CA PHE A 43 -13.54 -0.18 -10.94
C PHE A 43 -12.21 0.17 -11.60
N THR A 44 -12.23 1.26 -12.36
CA THR A 44 -11.06 1.77 -13.06
C THR A 44 -10.84 3.25 -12.76
N SER A 45 -9.60 3.69 -12.80
CA SER A 45 -9.26 5.12 -12.75
C SER A 45 -8.08 5.43 -13.66
N THR A 46 -8.01 6.68 -14.11
CA THR A 46 -6.93 7.16 -14.97
C THR A 46 -6.53 8.56 -14.55
N ALA A 47 -5.22 8.83 -14.58
CA ALA A 47 -4.65 10.13 -14.30
C ALA A 47 -3.42 10.39 -15.18
N SER A 48 -3.12 11.65 -15.46
CA SER A 48 -1.94 12.05 -16.25
C SER A 48 -0.86 12.64 -15.35
N ALA A 49 0.40 12.32 -15.64
CA ALA A 49 1.60 12.85 -14.98
C ALA A 49 2.63 13.21 -16.04
N GLY A 50 2.58 14.46 -16.52
CA GLY A 50 3.43 14.92 -17.61
C GLY A 50 3.16 14.15 -18.91
N ALA A 51 4.20 13.50 -19.45
CA ALA A 51 4.11 12.67 -20.66
C ALA A 51 3.56 11.26 -20.41
N PHE A 52 3.29 10.91 -19.16
CA PHE A 52 2.82 9.59 -18.77
C PHE A 52 1.35 9.59 -18.39
N THR A 53 0.69 8.47 -18.66
CA THR A 53 -0.65 8.17 -18.16
C THR A 53 -0.56 7.01 -17.20
N VAL A 54 -1.19 7.16 -16.05
CA VAL A 54 -1.34 6.11 -15.05
C VAL A 54 -2.79 5.66 -15.09
N SER A 55 -3.01 4.36 -15.23
CA SER A 55 -4.34 3.75 -15.17
C SER A 55 -4.37 2.63 -14.15
N THR A 56 -5.52 2.42 -13.55
CA THR A 56 -5.78 1.29 -12.66
C THR A 56 -6.99 0.51 -13.12
N SER A 57 -6.89 -0.81 -13.03
CA SER A 57 -8.01 -1.74 -13.13
C SER A 57 -8.02 -2.62 -11.89
N SER A 58 -9.05 -2.44 -11.08
CA SER A 58 -9.10 -2.93 -9.71
C SER A 58 -10.40 -3.65 -9.43
N TRP A 59 -10.35 -4.55 -8.44
CA TRP A 59 -11.55 -5.14 -7.85
C TRP A 59 -11.41 -5.18 -6.33
N LEU A 60 -12.54 -5.07 -5.64
CA LEU A 60 -12.66 -5.12 -4.19
C LEU A 60 -13.71 -6.17 -3.81
N GLU A 61 -13.36 -7.07 -2.90
CA GLU A 61 -14.27 -8.06 -2.30
C GLU A 61 -14.89 -7.56 -1.00
N PHE A 62 -16.00 -8.18 -0.59
CA PHE A 62 -16.75 -7.80 0.62
C PHE A 62 -15.91 -7.83 1.91
N ASP A 63 -14.91 -8.70 2.01
CA ASP A 63 -14.05 -8.84 3.19
C ASP A 63 -12.88 -7.85 3.24
N GLY A 64 -12.84 -6.91 2.27
CA GLY A 64 -11.86 -5.83 2.20
C GLY A 64 -10.59 -6.17 1.43
N VAL A 65 -10.49 -7.36 0.82
CA VAL A 65 -9.41 -7.70 -0.12
C VAL A 65 -9.60 -6.95 -1.43
N MET A 66 -8.53 -6.33 -1.91
CA MET A 66 -8.52 -5.55 -3.13
C MET A 66 -7.29 -5.87 -3.96
N GLN A 67 -7.48 -6.13 -5.25
CA GLN A 67 -6.40 -6.16 -6.22
C GLN A 67 -6.40 -4.86 -7.02
N VAL A 68 -5.21 -4.32 -7.28
CA VAL A 68 -4.99 -3.16 -8.13
C VAL A 68 -3.98 -3.54 -9.20
N ASN A 69 -4.41 -3.58 -10.46
CA ASN A 69 -3.48 -3.60 -11.58
C ASN A 69 -3.18 -2.15 -11.95
N LEU A 70 -1.94 -1.73 -11.73
CA LEU A 70 -1.46 -0.40 -12.03
C LEU A 70 -0.67 -0.43 -13.34
N THR A 71 -1.10 0.33 -14.33
CA THR A 71 -0.39 0.44 -15.62
C THR A 71 0.09 1.87 -15.83
N LEU A 72 1.38 2.00 -16.07
CA LEU A 72 2.02 3.23 -16.54
C LEU A 72 2.22 3.13 -18.06
N THR A 73 1.68 4.09 -18.79
CA THR A 73 1.80 4.19 -20.25
C THR A 73 2.51 5.47 -20.64
N GLY A 74 3.48 5.40 -21.53
CA GLY A 74 4.15 6.58 -22.08
C GLY A 74 5.46 6.25 -22.80
N ALA A 75 6.22 7.30 -23.09
CA ALA A 75 7.54 7.19 -23.68
C ALA A 75 8.48 8.19 -22.99
N GLY A 76 9.59 7.68 -22.43
CA GLY A 76 10.61 8.49 -21.77
C GLY A 76 11.14 7.85 -20.49
N THR A 77 12.03 8.56 -19.82
CA THR A 77 12.61 8.10 -18.55
C THR A 77 11.74 8.51 -17.37
N VAL A 78 11.39 7.53 -16.54
CA VAL A 78 10.83 7.75 -15.20
C VAL A 78 11.97 7.64 -14.20
N ASP A 79 12.18 8.69 -13.42
CA ASP A 79 13.23 8.76 -12.41
C ASP A 79 12.83 7.96 -11.16
N ALA A 80 11.55 8.07 -10.76
CA ALA A 80 10.97 7.31 -9.66
C ALA A 80 9.45 7.17 -9.80
N LEU A 81 8.91 6.07 -9.30
CA LEU A 81 7.47 5.81 -9.12
C LEU A 81 7.26 5.07 -7.81
N ALA A 82 6.43 5.62 -6.93
CA ALA A 82 6.14 5.02 -5.64
C ALA A 82 4.65 5.05 -5.31
N VAL A 83 4.19 4.02 -4.60
CA VAL A 83 2.92 4.02 -3.88
C VAL A 83 3.20 4.51 -2.47
N GLU A 84 2.47 5.53 -2.02
CA GLU A 84 2.53 6.02 -0.65
C GLU A 84 1.19 5.86 0.06
N VAL A 85 1.26 5.31 1.27
CA VAL A 85 0.12 5.08 2.16
C VAL A 85 0.36 5.85 3.46
N PRO A 86 -0.32 7.00 3.64
CA PRO A 86 -0.23 7.79 4.86
C PRO A 86 -1.15 7.22 5.94
N ILE A 87 -0.63 6.35 6.78
CA ILE A 87 -1.39 5.65 7.84
C ILE A 87 -1.55 6.59 9.04
N ALA A 88 -2.75 6.61 9.62
CA ALA A 88 -3.02 7.43 10.80
C ALA A 88 -2.08 7.06 11.96
N PRO A 89 -1.51 8.04 12.69
CA PRO A 89 -0.40 7.82 13.61
C PRO A 89 -0.81 6.98 14.84
N ASP A 90 -2.08 7.07 15.25
CA ASP A 90 -2.68 6.24 16.30
C ASP A 90 -3.00 4.81 15.83
N ARG A 91 -2.99 4.57 14.51
CA ARG A 91 -3.19 3.24 13.88
C ARG A 91 -1.88 2.57 13.49
N ALA A 92 -0.77 3.28 13.47
CA ALA A 92 0.53 2.75 13.09
C ALA A 92 1.36 2.37 14.33
N LEU A 93 0.93 1.34 15.06
CA LEU A 93 1.59 0.89 16.30
C LEU A 93 2.52 -0.30 16.07
N PHE A 94 2.17 -1.17 15.14
CA PHE A 94 2.84 -2.43 14.89
C PHE A 94 3.12 -2.60 13.40
N LEU A 95 4.26 -3.22 13.10
CA LEU A 95 4.68 -3.62 11.76
C LEU A 95 4.92 -5.12 11.75
N HIS A 96 4.18 -5.85 10.92
CA HIS A 96 4.37 -7.27 10.67
C HIS A 96 4.69 -7.46 9.18
N GLU A 97 5.81 -8.08 8.87
CA GLU A 97 6.22 -8.31 7.49
C GLU A 97 6.56 -9.77 7.27
N HIS A 98 6.20 -10.29 6.11
CA HIS A 98 6.45 -11.66 5.69
C HIS A 98 7.00 -11.69 4.28
N SER A 99 7.96 -12.57 4.06
CA SER A 99 8.54 -12.85 2.74
C SER A 99 8.79 -14.35 2.59
N GLN A 100 9.46 -14.72 1.51
CA GLN A 100 9.77 -16.11 1.17
C GLN A 100 10.58 -16.82 2.27
N TRP A 101 10.36 -18.14 2.38
CA TRP A 101 11.15 -19.07 3.21
C TRP A 101 11.17 -18.75 4.71
N GLY A 102 10.08 -18.20 5.24
CA GLY A 102 9.94 -17.92 6.67
C GLY A 102 10.64 -16.63 7.13
N THR A 103 11.15 -15.81 6.20
CA THR A 103 11.62 -14.47 6.53
C THR A 103 10.44 -13.66 7.04
N HIS A 104 10.48 -13.26 8.30
CA HIS A 104 9.43 -12.50 8.94
C HIS A 104 10.01 -11.45 9.89
N GLU A 105 9.24 -10.41 10.13
CA GLU A 105 9.60 -9.39 11.10
C GLU A 105 8.37 -8.86 11.81
N TYR A 106 8.49 -8.68 13.12
CA TYR A 106 7.44 -8.14 13.97
C TYR A 106 8.07 -7.13 14.90
N LEU A 107 7.62 -5.88 14.84
CA LEU A 107 8.15 -4.82 15.69
C LEU A 107 7.10 -3.77 16.05
N PRO A 108 7.22 -3.15 17.24
CA PRO A 108 6.52 -1.91 17.53
C PRO A 108 7.12 -0.76 16.73
N ILE A 109 6.27 0.10 16.21
CA ILE A 109 6.67 1.32 15.51
C ILE A 109 6.81 2.43 16.56
N PRO A 110 8.00 3.04 16.71
CA PRO A 110 8.20 4.11 17.68
C PRO A 110 7.27 5.30 17.38
N PRO A 111 6.69 5.94 18.42
CA PRO A 111 5.74 7.02 18.24
C PRO A 111 6.38 8.33 17.77
N GLU A 112 7.70 8.48 17.90
CA GLU A 112 8.42 9.72 17.67
C GLU A 112 8.49 10.10 16.19
N ALA A 113 8.10 11.34 15.87
CA ALA A 113 8.33 11.91 14.55
C ALA A 113 9.83 11.92 14.20
N GLY A 114 10.15 11.67 12.94
CA GLY A 114 11.51 11.48 12.44
C GLY A 114 12.03 10.05 12.51
N TRP A 115 11.28 9.12 13.11
CA TRP A 115 11.60 7.69 12.98
C TRP A 115 11.51 7.28 11.51
N THR A 116 12.56 6.62 11.02
CA THR A 116 12.64 6.14 9.64
C THR A 116 13.13 4.70 9.61
N ARG A 117 12.71 3.99 8.56
CA ARG A 117 13.16 2.62 8.29
C ARG A 117 13.11 2.37 6.80
N ALA A 118 14.10 1.66 6.27
CA ALA A 118 14.15 1.28 4.87
C ALA A 118 14.73 -0.13 4.73
N LYS A 119 14.20 -0.91 3.79
CA LYS A 119 14.58 -2.31 3.63
C LYS A 119 14.18 -2.88 2.27
N GLY A 120 14.66 -4.11 2.05
CA GLY A 120 14.33 -4.93 0.88
C GLY A 120 12.92 -5.44 0.89
N TRP A 121 12.51 -5.90 -0.29
CA TRP A 121 11.20 -6.43 -0.60
C TRP A 121 10.72 -7.47 0.42
N HIS A 122 9.46 -7.33 0.82
CA HIS A 122 8.68 -8.32 1.53
C HIS A 122 7.38 -8.53 0.73
N ALA A 123 6.99 -9.79 0.56
CA ALA A 123 5.78 -10.15 -0.17
C ALA A 123 4.53 -9.53 0.48
N GLN A 124 4.54 -9.43 1.80
CA GLN A 124 3.45 -8.87 2.58
C GLN A 124 3.99 -7.92 3.66
N THR A 125 3.41 -6.73 3.72
CA THR A 125 3.61 -5.75 4.79
C THR A 125 2.26 -5.47 5.44
N TRP A 126 2.16 -5.67 6.74
CA TRP A 126 1.01 -5.29 7.54
C TRP A 126 1.39 -4.23 8.56
N ILE A 127 0.59 -3.17 8.64
CA ILE A 127 0.77 -2.07 9.60
C ILE A 127 -0.55 -1.82 10.29
N GLY A 128 -0.56 -1.80 11.62
CA GLY A 128 -1.81 -1.65 12.35
C GLY A 128 -1.68 -1.41 13.84
N ASP A 129 -2.83 -1.38 14.48
CA ASP A 129 -3.01 -1.30 15.92
C ASP A 129 -3.51 -2.66 16.46
N HIS A 130 -4.02 -2.67 17.70
CA HIS A 130 -4.53 -3.89 18.34
C HIS A 130 -5.81 -4.46 17.70
N GLN A 131 -6.52 -3.68 16.88
CA GLN A 131 -7.86 -3.98 16.39
C GLN A 131 -7.97 -3.98 14.87
N ARG A 132 -7.09 -3.27 14.17
CA ARG A 132 -7.19 -3.10 12.72
C ARG A 132 -5.83 -2.82 12.11
N GLY A 133 -5.69 -3.11 10.82
CA GLY A 133 -4.50 -2.74 10.08
C GLY A 133 -4.72 -2.66 8.58
N PHE A 134 -3.65 -2.27 7.92
CA PHE A 134 -3.51 -2.20 6.49
C PHE A 134 -2.51 -3.27 6.05
N THR A 135 -2.89 -4.07 5.07
CA THR A 135 -1.99 -5.01 4.40
C THR A 135 -1.68 -4.52 3.00
N PHE A 136 -0.40 -4.54 2.64
CA PHE A 136 0.12 -4.36 1.29
C PHE A 136 0.80 -5.65 0.84
N VAL A 137 0.53 -6.07 -0.39
CA VAL A 137 1.06 -7.29 -1.00
C VAL A 137 1.59 -6.99 -2.39
N THR A 138 2.73 -7.60 -2.73
CA THR A 138 3.29 -7.66 -4.09
C THR A 138 3.69 -9.10 -4.39
N GLU A 139 3.62 -9.51 -5.65
CA GLU A 139 3.81 -10.91 -6.04
C GLU A 139 5.29 -11.29 -6.10
N HIS A 140 6.14 -10.38 -6.55
CA HIS A 140 7.54 -10.67 -6.83
C HIS A 140 8.48 -9.53 -6.39
N PRO A 141 9.70 -9.81 -5.91
CA PRO A 141 10.69 -8.77 -5.62
C PRO A 141 11.00 -7.87 -6.82
N GLY A 142 10.88 -8.37 -8.04
CA GLY A 142 11.06 -7.58 -9.27
C GLY A 142 9.98 -6.51 -9.50
N ASP A 143 8.87 -6.56 -8.77
CA ASP A 143 7.84 -5.52 -8.82
C ASP A 143 8.31 -4.20 -8.20
N LEU A 144 9.30 -4.27 -7.28
CA LEU A 144 9.92 -3.10 -6.66
C LEU A 144 11.31 -2.86 -7.25
N MET A 145 11.38 -2.10 -8.34
CA MET A 145 12.63 -1.83 -9.08
C MET A 145 13.45 -0.70 -8.45
N ALA A 146 13.84 -0.89 -7.20
CA ALA A 146 14.68 0.02 -6.44
C ALA A 146 15.87 -0.75 -5.83
N PRO A 147 16.96 -0.07 -5.43
CA PRO A 147 17.99 -0.66 -4.60
C PRO A 147 17.37 -1.36 -3.38
N THR A 148 17.93 -2.51 -2.98
CA THR A 148 17.35 -3.35 -1.92
C THR A 148 17.08 -2.55 -0.65
N GLU A 149 17.97 -1.66 -0.24
CA GLU A 149 17.84 -0.82 0.95
C GLU A 149 16.74 0.24 0.88
N SER A 150 16.07 0.41 -0.28
CA SER A 150 15.04 1.43 -0.50
C SER A 150 13.78 0.88 -1.17
N GLN A 151 13.62 -0.42 -1.38
CA GLN A 151 12.41 -0.98 -1.99
C GLN A 151 11.14 -0.66 -1.17
N ILE A 152 11.23 -0.82 0.15
CA ILE A 152 10.18 -0.47 1.11
C ILE A 152 10.74 0.54 2.11
N GLN A 153 10.00 1.61 2.36
CA GLN A 153 10.39 2.68 3.28
C GLN A 153 9.25 3.08 4.21
N TYR A 154 9.63 3.57 5.37
CA TYR A 154 8.76 4.05 6.43
C TYR A 154 9.30 5.37 6.96
N GLU A 155 8.42 6.36 7.10
CA GLU A 155 8.75 7.65 7.71
C GLU A 155 7.63 8.09 8.64
N ARG A 156 7.94 8.27 9.92
CA ARG A 156 7.02 8.82 10.92
C ARG A 156 7.07 10.34 10.86
N THR A 157 5.96 10.96 10.49
CA THR A 157 5.76 12.41 10.61
C THR A 157 4.96 12.70 11.89
N ALA A 158 4.67 13.98 12.15
CA ALA A 158 3.74 14.34 13.24
C ALA A 158 2.31 13.83 12.98
N ASP A 159 1.93 13.71 11.71
CA ASP A 159 0.54 13.52 11.30
C ASP A 159 0.26 12.13 10.73
N ALA A 160 1.29 11.35 10.40
CA ALA A 160 1.13 10.02 9.80
C ALA A 160 2.39 9.14 9.95
N LEU A 161 2.21 7.84 9.72
CA LEU A 161 3.29 6.99 9.23
C LEU A 161 3.16 6.86 7.71
N ILE A 162 4.15 7.35 6.97
CA ILE A 162 4.21 7.17 5.51
C ILE A 162 4.87 5.83 5.23
N PHE A 163 4.07 4.86 4.77
CA PHE A 163 4.59 3.67 4.11
C PHE A 163 4.79 3.97 2.62
N ARG A 164 5.96 3.64 2.08
CA ARG A 164 6.30 3.82 0.67
C ARG A 164 6.81 2.50 0.08
N ALA A 165 6.20 2.08 -1.03
CA ALA A 165 6.70 1.00 -1.88
C ALA A 165 7.20 1.59 -3.20
N ASN A 166 8.49 1.45 -3.49
CA ASN A 166 9.12 2.01 -4.69
C ASN A 166 9.02 1.01 -5.85
N LEU A 167 8.06 1.23 -6.75
CA LEU A 167 7.87 0.45 -7.97
C LEU A 167 9.01 0.71 -8.96
N ILE A 168 9.45 1.97 -9.05
CA ILE A 168 10.65 2.43 -9.75
C ILE A 168 11.44 3.30 -8.77
N GLY A 169 12.65 2.89 -8.41
CA GLY A 169 13.55 3.65 -7.53
C GLY A 169 14.84 4.10 -8.21
N GLN A 170 14.98 3.85 -9.51
CA GLN A 170 16.10 4.27 -10.33
C GLN A 170 15.62 4.65 -11.73
N PRO A 171 16.32 5.56 -12.44
CA PRO A 171 15.94 5.97 -13.79
C PRO A 171 15.69 4.77 -14.70
N THR A 172 14.45 4.67 -15.18
CA THR A 172 13.95 3.55 -15.98
C THR A 172 13.32 4.07 -17.25
N GLU A 173 13.76 3.55 -18.40
CA GLU A 173 13.17 3.88 -19.69
C GLU A 173 11.84 3.14 -19.87
N ILE A 174 10.78 3.91 -20.12
CA ILE A 174 9.46 3.39 -20.46
C ILE A 174 9.25 3.61 -21.95
N ALA A 175 8.93 2.53 -22.66
CA ALA A 175 8.61 2.54 -24.07
C ALA A 175 7.34 1.72 -24.30
N GLY A 176 6.18 2.36 -24.11
CA GLY A 176 4.87 1.70 -24.16
C GLY A 176 4.27 1.56 -22.77
N GLU A 177 3.99 0.32 -22.36
CA GLU A 177 3.26 0.03 -21.13
C GLU A 177 4.09 -0.80 -20.15
N MET A 178 3.97 -0.45 -18.87
CA MET A 178 4.52 -1.20 -17.76
C MET A 178 3.45 -1.40 -16.69
N THR A 179 3.30 -2.63 -16.18
CA THR A 179 2.19 -2.98 -15.29
C THR A 179 2.69 -3.69 -14.02
N TRP A 180 2.03 -3.38 -12.90
CA TRP A 180 2.22 -4.01 -11.60
C TRP A 180 0.89 -4.53 -11.07
N THR A 181 0.92 -5.64 -10.35
CA THR A 181 -0.22 -6.18 -9.59
C THR A 181 0.03 -6.00 -8.11
N LEU A 182 -0.85 -5.25 -7.44
CA LEU A 182 -0.76 -4.96 -6.01
C LEU A 182 -1.97 -5.55 -5.29
N GLY A 183 -1.74 -6.18 -4.14
CA GLY A 183 -2.79 -6.60 -3.22
C GLY A 183 -2.88 -5.63 -2.04
N LEU A 184 -4.09 -5.24 -1.67
CA LEU A 184 -4.38 -4.33 -0.58
C LEU A 184 -5.50 -4.94 0.27
N GLN A 185 -5.40 -4.83 1.60
CA GLN A 185 -6.48 -5.28 2.47
C GLN A 185 -6.61 -4.38 3.70
N ALA A 186 -7.82 -3.89 3.96
CA ALA A 186 -8.18 -3.43 5.30
C ALA A 186 -8.44 -4.67 6.16
N SER A 187 -7.58 -4.97 7.13
CA SER A 187 -7.70 -6.16 7.97
C SER A 187 -8.34 -5.79 9.31
N PRO A 188 -9.64 -6.05 9.52
CA PRO A 188 -10.26 -5.91 10.83
C PRO A 188 -9.87 -7.09 11.72
N GLY A 189 -9.49 -6.82 12.96
CA GLY A 189 -9.45 -7.80 14.03
C GLY A 189 -10.87 -8.22 14.40
N LYS A 190 -11.13 -9.52 14.39
CA LYS A 190 -12.41 -10.05 14.89
C LYS A 190 -12.49 -9.75 16.40
N PRO A 191 -13.60 -9.16 16.91
CA PRO A 191 -13.78 -8.99 18.33
C PRO A 191 -13.66 -10.34 19.03
N LEU A 192 -12.93 -10.39 20.13
CA LEU A 192 -12.93 -11.59 20.97
C LEU A 192 -14.36 -11.84 21.45
N PRO A 193 -14.92 -13.06 21.26
CA PRO A 193 -16.19 -13.41 21.87
C PRO A 193 -16.11 -13.19 23.39
N VAL A 194 -17.19 -12.69 23.99
CA VAL A 194 -17.31 -12.45 25.44
C VAL A 194 -16.94 -13.70 26.27
N ASP A 195 -17.11 -14.89 25.72
CA ASP A 195 -16.85 -16.17 26.39
C ASP A 195 -15.52 -16.85 26.00
N ALA A 196 -14.64 -16.18 25.23
CA ALA A 196 -13.40 -16.79 24.74
C ALA A 196 -12.40 -17.16 25.86
N CYS A 197 -12.53 -16.57 27.06
CA CYS A 197 -11.73 -16.87 28.24
C CYS A 197 -12.60 -17.30 29.43
N ARG A 198 -13.51 -18.27 29.27
CA ARG A 198 -14.02 -19.01 30.44
C ARG A 198 -13.01 -20.10 30.82
N PRO A 199 -12.44 -20.11 32.03
CA PRO A 199 -11.73 -21.30 32.49
C PRO A 199 -12.69 -22.48 32.43
N SER A 200 -12.24 -23.59 31.85
CA SER A 200 -12.99 -24.85 31.89
C SER A 200 -13.22 -25.21 33.35
N VAL A 201 -14.47 -25.10 33.80
CA VAL A 201 -14.89 -25.61 35.10
C VAL A 201 -14.84 -27.13 34.99
N GLN A 202 -13.84 -27.74 35.62
CA GLN A 202 -13.81 -29.18 35.90
C GLN A 202 -14.68 -29.50 37.10
#